data_AF-A0A835CL14-F1
#
_entry.id   AF-A0A835CL14-F1
#
_cell.length_a   1.000
_cell.length_b   1.000
_cell.length_c   1.000
_cell.angle_alpha   90.00
_cell.angle_beta   90.00
_cell.angle_gamma   90.00
#
_symmetry.space_group_name_H-M   'P 1'
#
loop_
_entity.id
_entity.type
_entity.pdbx_description
1 polymer ?
#
loop_
_entity_poly.entity_id
_entity_poly.type
_entity_poly.pdbx_seq_one_letter_code
_entity_poly.pdbx_strand_id
1 'polypeptide(L)'
;MDPVKLLFYTEQYEKANRKIKLTEKFGAIPKKKLITGKFYSKYEGINSINAPDEYIKLIERRYELKPRDIYPYRPPTMNMTYGWFADEIFVKKSNDPRLNFPLTECDVVKTEMRIRQADKNLTQKKFQGKSFKT
;
A
#
# COMPACT_ATOMS: atom_id res chain seq x y z
N MET A 1 10.36 47.53 12.54
CA MET A 1 10.27 46.15 13.07
C MET A 1 10.49 46.22 14.57
N ASP A 2 9.57 45.68 15.36
CA ASP A 2 9.59 45.77 16.81
C ASP A 2 10.72 44.86 17.36
N PRO A 3 11.77 45.41 18.01
CA PRO A 3 13.00 44.67 18.32
C PRO A 3 12.75 43.47 19.26
N VAL A 4 11.77 43.58 20.15
CA VAL A 4 11.35 42.52 21.06
C VAL A 4 10.73 41.35 20.30
N LYS A 5 9.94 41.64 19.26
CA LYS A 5 9.32 40.59 18.42
C LYS A 5 10.38 39.86 17.60
N LEU A 6 11.38 40.58 17.08
CA LEU A 6 12.48 39.98 16.35
C LEU A 6 13.24 38.95 17.20
N LEU A 7 13.60 39.34 18.43
CA LEU A 7 14.30 38.48 19.40
C LEU A 7 13.48 37.21 19.73
N PHE A 8 12.17 37.36 19.92
CA PHE A 8 11.28 36.24 20.17
C PHE A 8 11.25 35.24 18.99
N TYR A 9 11.16 35.75 17.76
CA TYR A 9 11.15 34.89 16.58
C TYR A 9 12.50 34.23 16.36
N THR A 10 13.63 34.93 16.55
CA THR A 10 14.96 34.33 16.40
C THR A 10 15.19 33.19 17.40
N GLU A 11 14.80 33.38 18.67
CA GLU A 11 14.91 32.30 19.66
C GLU A 11 14.05 31.07 19.32
N GLN A 12 12.83 31.30 18.83
CA GLN A 12 11.93 30.24 18.38
C GLN A 12 12.56 29.44 17.23
N TYR A 13 13.11 30.14 16.23
CA TYR A 13 13.77 29.51 15.09
C TYR A 13 15.03 28.74 15.50
N GLU A 14 15.86 29.29 16.39
CA GLU A 14 17.05 28.60 16.89
C GLU A 14 16.69 27.32 17.67
N LYS A 15 15.65 27.38 18.52
CA LYS A 15 15.15 26.21 19.27
C LYS A 15 14.58 25.14 18.34
N ALA A 16 13.90 25.54 17.26
CA ALA A 16 13.37 24.63 16.25
C ALA A 16 14.50 23.95 15.45
N ASN A 17 15.48 24.73 14.98
CA ASN A 17 16.57 24.24 14.14
C ASN A 17 17.47 23.23 14.86
N ARG A 18 17.70 23.36 16.17
CA ARG A 18 18.48 22.38 16.95
C ARG A 18 17.91 20.96 16.94
N LYS A 19 16.60 20.79 16.68
CA LYS A 19 15.92 19.49 16.69
C LYS A 19 15.80 18.86 15.30
N ILE A 20 16.12 19.59 14.24
CA ILE A 20 16.02 19.12 12.86
C ILE A 20 17.31 18.35 12.53
N LYS A 21 17.23 17.02 12.54
CA LYS A 21 18.29 16.17 11.99
C LYS A 21 17.94 15.87 10.54
N LEU A 22 18.66 16.49 9.61
CA LEU A 22 18.58 16.19 8.20
C LEU A 22 19.36 14.90 7.92
N THR A 23 18.69 13.90 7.37
CA THR A 23 19.32 12.66 6.89
C THR A 23 19.27 12.66 5.37
N GLU A 24 20.43 12.79 4.73
CA GLU A 24 20.55 12.87 3.27
C GLU A 24 20.21 11.55 2.55
N LYS A 25 20.31 10.43 3.26
CA LYS A 25 20.03 9.09 2.73
C LYS A 25 18.75 8.54 3.33
N PHE A 26 17.87 8.01 2.48
CA PHE A 26 16.63 7.37 2.88
C PHE A 26 16.93 6.06 3.63
N GLY A 27 16.62 6.02 4.93
CA GLY A 27 16.65 4.81 5.74
C GLY A 27 15.23 4.33 6.03
N ALA A 28 14.85 3.15 5.54
CA ALA A 28 13.56 2.56 5.88
C ALA A 28 13.53 2.19 7.37
N ILE A 29 12.64 2.83 8.15
CA ILE A 29 12.43 2.50 9.57
C ILE A 29 11.10 1.73 9.68
N PRO A 30 11.12 0.39 9.59
CA PRO A 30 9.91 -0.43 9.42
C PRO A 30 8.97 -0.43 10.64
N LYS A 31 9.39 0.12 11.79
CA LYS A 31 8.60 0.12 13.04
C LYS A 31 8.02 1.48 13.44
N LYS A 32 8.21 2.54 12.65
CA LYS A 32 7.76 3.88 13.01
C LYS A 32 6.33 4.10 12.52
N LYS A 33 5.36 4.22 13.44
CA LYS A 33 3.99 4.65 13.11
C LYS A 33 4.05 6.05 12.47
N LEU A 34 3.41 6.22 11.32
CA LEU A 34 3.37 7.46 10.53
C LEU A 34 2.56 8.59 11.20
N ILE A 35 1.84 8.29 12.28
CA ILE A 35 0.97 9.24 12.97
C ILE A 35 1.70 9.71 14.22
N THR A 36 2.21 10.94 14.18
CA THR A 36 2.65 11.65 15.38
C THR A 36 1.42 11.91 16.24
N GLY A 37 1.24 11.13 17.30
CA GLY A 37 0.04 11.12 18.15
C GLY A 37 -0.22 12.41 18.95
N LYS A 38 0.45 13.52 18.62
CA LYS A 38 0.28 14.80 19.29
C LYS A 38 0.57 15.92 18.30
N PHE A 39 -0.47 16.46 17.66
CA PHE A 39 -0.46 17.91 17.48
C PHE A 39 -1.85 18.56 17.51
N TYR A 40 -2.98 17.91 17.14
CA TYR A 40 -4.31 18.57 17.28
C TYR A 40 -5.57 17.70 17.55
N SER A 41 -5.49 16.41 17.88
CA SER A 41 -6.73 15.65 18.17
C SER A 41 -7.21 15.86 19.62
N LYS A 42 -7.59 17.10 19.97
CA LYS A 42 -8.42 17.36 21.15
C LYS A 42 -9.89 16.99 20.88
N TYR A 43 -10.24 16.80 19.60
CA TYR A 43 -11.49 16.19 19.18
C TYR A 43 -11.22 14.74 18.83
N GLU A 44 -12.00 13.90 19.48
CA GLU A 44 -12.01 12.46 19.48
C GLU A 44 -11.87 11.90 18.06
N GLY A 45 -11.03 10.87 17.91
CA GLY A 45 -11.18 9.99 16.77
C GLY A 45 -12.57 9.38 16.87
N ILE A 46 -13.49 9.83 16.03
CA ILE A 46 -14.79 9.20 15.88
C ILE A 46 -14.50 7.73 15.59
N ASN A 47 -14.84 6.84 16.51
CA ASN A 47 -14.73 5.40 16.28
C ASN A 47 -15.47 5.10 14.98
N SER A 48 -14.94 4.20 14.14
CA SER A 48 -15.51 3.88 12.82
C SER A 48 -17.01 3.51 12.84
N ILE A 49 -17.54 3.18 14.02
CA ILE A 49 -18.95 2.86 14.29
C ILE A 49 -19.85 4.10 14.36
N ASN A 50 -19.31 5.26 14.77
CA ASN A 50 -20.06 6.51 14.94
C ASN A 50 -19.76 7.54 13.84
N ALA A 51 -19.07 7.14 12.77
CA ALA A 51 -18.79 8.02 11.65
C ALA A 51 -20.11 8.35 10.93
N PRO A 52 -20.43 9.63 10.69
CA PRO A 52 -21.63 9.98 9.92
C PRO A 52 -21.62 9.35 8.53
N ASP A 53 -22.75 8.75 8.15
CA ASP A 53 -22.92 8.04 6.86
C ASP A 53 -22.54 8.92 5.65
N GLU A 54 -22.73 10.23 5.75
CA GLU A 54 -22.36 11.17 4.70
C GLU A 54 -20.85 11.15 4.42
N TYR A 55 -20.03 11.06 5.46
CA TYR A 55 -18.57 10.99 5.30
C TYR A 55 -18.13 9.63 4.75
N ILE A 56 -18.79 8.54 5.16
CA ILE A 56 -18.54 7.21 4.61
C ILE A 56 -18.83 7.21 3.11
N LYS A 57 -20.00 7.71 2.71
CA LYS A 57 -20.41 7.84 1.30
C LYS A 57 -19.49 8.74 0.48
N LEU A 58 -18.95 9.81 1.09
CA LEU A 58 -17.96 10.69 0.44
C LEU A 58 -16.64 9.94 0.18
N ILE A 59 -16.20 9.13 1.13
CA ILE A 59 -15.00 8.31 1.00
C ILE A 59 -15.21 7.23 -0.05
N GLU A 60 -16.33 6.49 0.00
CA GLU A 60 -16.70 5.48 -1.00
C GLU A 60 -16.72 6.10 -2.40
N ARG A 61 -17.43 7.22 -2.57
CA ARG A 61 -17.45 7.97 -3.84
C ARG A 61 -16.04 8.34 -4.29
N ARG A 62 -15.16 8.79 -3.39
CA ARG A 62 -13.78 9.15 -3.73
C ARG A 62 -12.95 7.95 -4.21
N TYR A 63 -13.17 6.77 -3.62
CA TYR A 63 -12.50 5.53 -4.02
C TYR A 63 -13.02 4.96 -5.34
N GLU A 64 -14.32 5.13 -5.62
CA GLU A 64 -14.95 4.68 -6.86
C GLU A 64 -14.69 5.61 -8.04
N LEU A 65 -14.46 6.90 -7.80
CA LEU A 65 -14.18 7.88 -8.84
C LEU A 65 -12.94 7.49 -9.65
N LYS A 66 -13.15 7.21 -10.94
CA LYS A 66 -12.06 7.07 -11.89
C LYS A 66 -11.55 8.45 -12.28
N PRO A 67 -10.30 8.58 -12.75
CA PRO A 67 -9.79 9.85 -13.29
C PRO A 67 -10.72 10.50 -14.33
N ARG A 68 -11.41 9.67 -15.15
CA ARG A 68 -12.42 10.11 -16.14
C ARG A 68 -13.60 10.87 -15.54
N ASP A 69 -13.98 10.54 -14.30
CA ASP A 69 -15.12 11.16 -13.63
C ASP A 69 -14.75 12.52 -13.03
N ILE A 70 -13.44 12.81 -12.90
CA ILE A 70 -12.91 14.03 -12.29
C ILE A 70 -12.58 15.09 -13.36
N TYR A 71 -12.05 14.68 -14.52
CA TYR A 71 -11.67 15.61 -15.58
C TYR A 71 -12.53 15.39 -16.84
N PRO A 72 -13.21 16.43 -17.35
CA PRO A 72 -14.07 16.32 -18.54
C PRO A 72 -13.27 16.26 -19.86
N TYR A 73 -11.94 16.24 -19.80
CA TYR A 73 -11.03 16.27 -20.94
C TYR A 73 -9.95 15.19 -20.81
N ARG A 74 -9.09 15.06 -21.84
CA ARG A 74 -7.98 14.09 -21.87
C ARG A 74 -7.12 14.13 -20.59
N PRO A 75 -6.49 13.01 -20.22
CA PRO A 75 -5.71 12.92 -18.98
C PRO A 75 -4.69 14.06 -18.91
N PRO A 76 -4.70 14.87 -17.83
CA PRO A 76 -3.87 16.08 -17.74
C PRO A 76 -2.37 15.78 -17.59
N THR A 77 -2.02 14.55 -17.22
CA THR A 77 -0.63 14.10 -17.11
C THR A 77 -0.42 12.76 -17.77
N MET A 78 0.81 12.51 -18.26
CA MET A 78 1.16 11.27 -18.94
C MET A 78 0.98 10.03 -18.04
N ASN A 79 1.24 10.14 -16.74
CA ASN A 79 1.05 9.02 -15.81
C ASN A 79 -0.42 8.62 -15.66
N MET A 80 -1.34 9.56 -15.86
CA MET A 80 -2.77 9.26 -15.77
C MET A 80 -3.25 8.48 -16.99
N THR A 81 -2.53 8.51 -18.13
CA THR A 81 -2.92 7.80 -19.36
C THR A 81 -3.08 6.29 -19.14
N TYR A 82 -2.21 5.67 -18.34
CA TYR A 82 -2.24 4.24 -18.03
C TYR A 82 -3.56 3.79 -17.39
N GLY A 83 -4.05 4.55 -16.41
CA GLY A 83 -5.33 4.28 -15.75
C GLY A 83 -6.53 4.88 -16.50
N TRP A 84 -6.29 5.89 -17.33
CA TRP A 84 -7.33 6.61 -18.06
C TRP A 84 -8.02 5.73 -19.09
N PHE A 85 -7.29 4.85 -19.78
CA PHE A 85 -7.86 3.97 -20.78
C PHE A 85 -7.93 2.52 -20.32
N ALA A 86 -7.92 2.26 -19.00
CA ALA A 86 -7.94 0.91 -18.45
C ALA A 86 -9.03 0.02 -19.09
N ASP A 87 -10.28 0.51 -19.15
CA ASP A 87 -11.41 -0.26 -19.69
C ASP A 87 -11.28 -0.58 -21.20
N GLU A 88 -10.43 0.15 -21.94
CA GLU A 88 -10.19 0.00 -23.38
C GLU A 88 -8.84 -0.71 -23.70
N ILE A 89 -7.81 -0.50 -22.87
CA ILE A 89 -6.46 -1.07 -23.02
C ILE A 89 -6.38 -2.49 -22.47
N PHE A 90 -7.19 -2.83 -21.45
CA PHE A 90 -7.41 -4.22 -21.10
C PHE A 90 -8.23 -4.87 -22.21
N VAL A 91 -7.56 -5.18 -23.33
CA VAL A 91 -8.06 -6.07 -24.39
C VAL A 91 -8.69 -7.23 -23.66
N LYS A 92 -10.02 -7.39 -23.79
CA LYS A 92 -10.72 -8.55 -23.24
C LYS A 92 -9.90 -9.76 -23.65
N LYS A 93 -9.31 -10.45 -22.67
CA LYS A 93 -8.46 -11.62 -22.96
C LYS A 93 -9.27 -12.51 -23.89
N SER A 94 -8.68 -12.87 -25.02
CA SER A 94 -9.39 -13.70 -25.99
C SER A 94 -9.85 -14.97 -25.28
N ASN A 95 -11.12 -15.31 -25.43
CA ASN A 95 -11.62 -16.59 -24.94
C ASN A 95 -11.23 -17.74 -25.90
N ASP A 96 -10.56 -17.43 -27.02
CA ASP A 96 -10.04 -18.44 -27.92
C ASP A 96 -8.96 -19.28 -27.21
N PRO A 97 -9.18 -20.58 -27.00
CA PRO A 97 -8.21 -21.48 -26.37
C PRO A 97 -6.88 -21.55 -27.14
N ARG A 98 -6.84 -21.15 -28.41
CA ARG A 98 -5.62 -21.11 -29.23
C ARG A 98 -4.72 -19.93 -28.94
N LEU A 99 -5.25 -18.88 -28.30
CA LEU A 99 -4.54 -17.61 -28.06
C LEU A 99 -4.43 -17.30 -26.56
N ASN A 100 -5.13 -18.04 -25.71
CA ASN A 100 -5.18 -17.81 -24.27
C ASN A 100 -4.70 -19.05 -23.51
N PHE A 101 -3.41 -19.04 -23.15
CA PHE A 101 -2.76 -20.10 -22.38
C PHE A 101 -2.32 -19.56 -21.02
N PRO A 102 -3.25 -19.33 -20.07
CA PRO A 102 -2.86 -18.95 -18.73
C PRO A 102 -2.19 -20.16 -18.09
N LEU A 103 -0.91 -20.02 -17.72
CA LEU A 103 -0.24 -20.97 -16.85
C LEU A 103 -0.85 -20.83 -15.45
N THR A 104 -1.83 -21.68 -15.15
CA THR A 104 -2.47 -21.73 -13.83
C THR A 104 -1.57 -22.39 -12.80
N GLU A 105 -0.77 -23.37 -13.23
CA GLU A 105 0.07 -24.17 -12.36
C GLU A 105 1.37 -24.59 -13.07
N CYS A 106 2.46 -24.65 -12.30
CA CYS A 106 3.73 -25.21 -12.74
C CYS A 106 3.70 -26.75 -12.62
N ASP A 107 4.39 -27.47 -13.51
CA ASP A 107 4.41 -28.93 -13.49
C ASP A 107 4.99 -29.50 -12.19
N VAL A 108 5.92 -28.78 -11.56
CA VAL A 108 6.44 -29.12 -10.22
C VAL A 108 5.34 -29.06 -9.17
N VAL A 109 4.46 -28.07 -9.24
CA VAL A 109 3.33 -27.94 -8.30
C VAL A 109 2.32 -29.05 -8.55
N LYS A 110 2.04 -29.40 -9.81
CA LYS A 110 1.15 -30.52 -10.16
C LYS A 110 1.66 -31.85 -9.63
N THR A 111 2.95 -32.15 -9.79
CA THR A 111 3.55 -33.39 -9.29
C THR A 111 3.53 -33.44 -7.78
N GLU A 112 3.91 -32.36 -7.11
CA GLU A 112 3.88 -32.30 -5.65
C GLU A 112 2.46 -32.43 -5.08
N MET A 113 1.47 -31.78 -5.69
CA MET A 113 0.06 -31.91 -5.30
C MET A 113 -0.44 -33.35 -5.45
N ARG A 114 -0.07 -34.05 -6.52
CA ARG A 114 -0.40 -35.47 -6.71
C ARG A 114 0.25 -36.36 -5.66
N ILE A 115 1.53 -36.11 -5.33
CA ILE A 115 2.24 -36.83 -4.27
C ILE A 115 1.52 -36.64 -2.93
N ARG A 116 1.20 -35.39 -2.57
CA ARG A 116 0.48 -35.09 -1.32
C ARG A 116 -0.92 -35.70 -1.27
N GLN A 117 -1.62 -35.79 -2.40
CA GLN A 117 -2.92 -36.46 -2.47
C GLN A 117 -2.79 -37.97 -2.27
N ALA A 118 -1.78 -38.60 -2.87
CA ALA A 118 -1.49 -40.02 -2.67
C ALA A 118 -1.07 -40.33 -1.22
N ASP A 119 -0.30 -39.42 -0.61
CA ASP A 119 0.24 -39.57 0.75
C ASP A 119 -0.74 -39.15 1.86
N LYS A 120 -1.95 -38.67 1.51
CA LYS A 120 -2.89 -38.03 2.46
C LYS A 120 -3.25 -38.89 3.68
N ASN A 121 -3.17 -40.21 3.55
CA ASN A 121 -3.49 -41.18 4.62
C ASN A 121 -2.27 -41.97 5.12
N LEU A 122 -1.06 -41.65 4.64
CA LEU A 122 0.16 -42.28 5.14
C LEU A 122 0.67 -41.52 6.36
N THR A 123 0.98 -42.25 7.43
CA THR A 123 1.76 -41.71 8.55
C THR A 123 3.16 -41.35 8.08
N GLN A 124 3.38 -40.08 7.73
CA GLN A 124 4.70 -39.58 7.36
C GLN A 124 5.63 -39.60 8.56
N LYS A 125 6.67 -40.44 8.51
CA LYS A 125 7.78 -40.37 9.47
C LYS A 125 8.55 -39.09 9.20
N LYS A 126 8.59 -38.18 10.19
CA LYS A 126 9.41 -36.96 10.11
C LYS A 126 10.86 -37.34 9.78
N PHE A 127 11.48 -36.60 8.86
CA PHE A 127 12.87 -36.81 8.48
C PHE A 127 13.78 -36.69 9.72
N GLN A 128 14.29 -37.82 10.20
CA GLN A 128 15.32 -37.89 11.22
C GLN A 128 16.68 -37.80 10.54
N GLY A 129 16.95 -36.65 9.90
CA GLY A 129 18.27 -36.41 9.32
C GLY A 129 19.36 -36.48 10.39
N LYS A 130 20.55 -36.99 10.03
CA LYS A 130 21.74 -36.74 10.85
C LYS A 130 22.04 -35.24 10.80
N SER A 131 22.23 -34.62 11.96
CA SER A 131 22.70 -33.24 12.04
C SER A 131 24.00 -33.11 11.24
N PHE A 132 24.09 -32.07 10.40
CA PHE A 132 25.36 -31.73 9.77
C PHE A 132 26.42 -31.58 10.85
N LYS A 133 27.53 -32.31 10.71
CA LYS A 133 28.68 -32.14 11.61
C LYS A 133 29.22 -30.72 11.37
N THR A 134 29.12 -29.88 12.40
CA THR A 134 29.87 -28.62 12.52
C THR A 134 31.36 -28.90 12.63
#